data_AF-A0AAV4MA65-F1
#
_entry.id   AF-A0AAV4MA65-F1
#
_cell.length_a   1.000
_cell.length_b   1.000
_cell.length_c   1.000
_cell.angle_alpha   90.00
_cell.angle_beta   90.00
_cell.angle_gamma   90.00
#
_symmetry.space_group_name_H-M   'P 1'
#
loop_
_entity.id
_entity.type
_entity.pdbx_description
1 polymer ?
#
loop_
_entity_poly.entity_id
_entity_poly.type
_entity_poly.pdbx_seq_one_letter_code
_entity_poly.pdbx_strand_id
1 'polypeptide(L)'
;MVKSLIMENLLHARDKVGVQDFVLLEDFKNDKAFINNLKKRFQENLIYTYIGPVIVSVNPYRDLNLYNSDVIEQYKNVNFYELPPHIFAIADNAFRFMREECKDQCILISGESGSGKTEASKKLLQYLAAASHHAPSVENVKDKLLLSNPILEAFGNAKTNRNDNSSRFGKYMDGAPLGGHILNYLLEKSRVVHQNHGERNFHIFYQLLAGADNKMLEDLELRRDPSAYFYLSQGSCSKLRNIDDADQFSVVDKAMNITDFTEEEQEGVLLLLLQCCTWVMLALSKKRVKLLLCMTNLFIPFANY
;
A
#
# COMPACT_ATOMS: atom_id res chain seq x y z
N MET A 1 -20.73 -27.20 -11.18
CA MET A 1 -21.98 -26.51 -10.81
C MET A 1 -21.70 -25.06 -10.35
N VAL A 2 -20.86 -24.82 -9.33
CA VAL A 2 -20.47 -23.44 -8.91
C VAL A 2 -19.74 -22.65 -10.02
N LYS A 3 -18.88 -23.32 -10.82
CA LYS A 3 -18.18 -22.71 -11.96
C LYS A 3 -19.10 -22.12 -13.04
N SER A 4 -20.31 -22.69 -13.28
CA SER A 4 -21.22 -22.13 -14.29
C SER A 4 -22.10 -21.01 -13.73
N LEU A 5 -22.38 -21.00 -12.43
CA LEU A 5 -23.20 -19.95 -11.79
C LEU A 5 -22.48 -18.59 -11.74
N ILE A 6 -21.15 -18.59 -11.52
CA ILE A 6 -20.34 -17.36 -11.55
C ILE A 6 -20.19 -16.85 -12.99
N MET A 7 -20.01 -17.76 -13.95
CA MET A 7 -19.95 -17.48 -15.38
C MET A 7 -21.28 -16.90 -15.88
N GLU A 8 -22.41 -17.50 -15.50
CA GLU A 8 -23.75 -16.98 -15.78
C GLU A 8 -23.97 -15.60 -15.15
N ASN A 9 -23.55 -15.37 -13.91
CA ASN A 9 -23.69 -14.04 -13.30
C ASN A 9 -22.81 -12.97 -13.96
N LEU A 10 -21.57 -13.29 -14.35
CA LEU A 10 -20.66 -12.35 -15.04
C LEU A 10 -21.08 -12.09 -16.51
N LEU A 11 -21.58 -13.11 -17.21
CA LEU A 11 -22.12 -13.00 -18.56
C LEU A 11 -23.52 -12.35 -18.57
N HIS A 12 -24.36 -12.57 -17.55
CA HIS A 12 -25.65 -11.87 -17.40
C HIS A 12 -25.48 -10.39 -17.01
N ALA A 13 -24.40 -10.04 -16.31
CA ALA A 13 -24.00 -8.65 -16.08
C ALA A 13 -23.50 -7.94 -17.35
N ARG A 14 -23.26 -8.68 -18.44
CA ARG A 14 -22.76 -8.12 -19.70
C ARG A 14 -23.77 -7.20 -20.40
N ASP A 15 -25.06 -7.50 -20.27
CA ASP A 15 -26.10 -6.85 -21.08
C ASP A 15 -27.18 -6.08 -20.28
N LYS A 16 -27.21 -6.14 -18.95
CA LYS A 16 -28.33 -5.54 -18.16
C LYS A 16 -28.00 -4.31 -17.34
N VAL A 17 -26.74 -4.07 -16.96
CA VAL A 17 -26.41 -3.05 -15.94
C VAL A 17 -25.40 -2.02 -16.47
N GLY A 18 -25.95 -0.97 -17.08
CA GLY A 18 -25.17 0.15 -17.60
C GLY A 18 -24.21 -0.24 -18.73
N VAL A 19 -23.44 0.72 -19.22
CA VAL A 19 -22.40 0.49 -20.24
C VAL A 19 -21.09 0.06 -19.56
N GLN A 20 -20.44 -0.96 -20.14
CA GLN A 20 -19.15 -1.47 -19.64
C GLN A 20 -17.97 -0.59 -20.04
N ASP A 21 -18.09 0.11 -21.17
CA ASP A 21 -17.13 1.09 -21.66
C ASP A 21 -17.85 2.41 -21.91
N PHE A 22 -17.34 3.48 -21.33
CA PHE A 22 -17.87 4.83 -21.51
C PHE A 22 -17.74 5.35 -22.94
N VAL A 23 -16.88 4.76 -23.78
CA VAL A 23 -16.84 5.05 -25.22
C VAL A 23 -18.17 4.71 -25.90
N LEU A 24 -18.94 3.76 -25.35
CA LEU A 24 -20.26 3.36 -25.85
C LEU A 24 -21.41 4.17 -25.23
N LEU A 25 -21.12 5.16 -24.38
CA LEU A 25 -22.15 5.98 -23.76
C LEU A 25 -22.69 6.99 -24.79
N GLU A 26 -23.99 6.89 -25.13
CA GLU A 26 -24.65 7.76 -26.12
C GLU A 26 -24.50 9.26 -25.77
N ASP A 27 -24.65 9.60 -24.49
CA ASP A 27 -24.69 10.97 -23.98
C ASP A 27 -23.36 11.36 -23.29
N PHE A 28 -22.23 11.04 -23.94
CA PHE A 28 -20.87 11.15 -23.36
C PHE A 28 -20.44 12.56 -22.91
N LYS A 29 -21.11 13.62 -23.38
CA LYS A 29 -20.84 15.01 -22.96
C LYS A 29 -21.57 15.39 -21.67
N ASN A 30 -22.45 14.53 -21.16
CA ASN A 30 -23.30 14.81 -20.03
C ASN A 30 -22.72 14.14 -18.77
N ASP A 31 -22.16 14.94 -17.86
CA ASP A 31 -21.61 14.47 -16.58
C ASP A 31 -22.62 13.63 -15.77
N LYS A 32 -23.91 13.96 -15.86
CA LYS A 32 -24.97 13.18 -15.19
C LYS A 32 -25.11 11.79 -15.76
N ALA A 33 -24.98 11.62 -17.08
CA ALA A 33 -25.04 10.31 -17.72
C ALA A 33 -23.87 9.43 -17.25
N PHE A 34 -22.67 10.02 -17.14
CA PHE A 34 -21.47 9.35 -16.64
C PHE A 34 -21.66 8.85 -15.20
N ILE A 35 -22.08 9.74 -14.28
CA ILE A 35 -22.32 9.42 -12.87
C ILE A 35 -23.46 8.41 -12.73
N ASN A 36 -24.54 8.55 -13.50
CA ASN A 36 -25.67 7.61 -13.47
C ASN A 36 -25.25 6.20 -13.88
N ASN A 37 -24.36 6.07 -14.87
CA ASN A 37 -23.83 4.76 -15.25
C ASN A 37 -23.02 4.12 -14.12
N LEU A 38 -22.08 4.86 -13.52
CA LEU A 38 -21.31 4.38 -12.36
C LEU A 38 -22.22 3.97 -11.22
N LYS A 39 -23.25 4.78 -10.92
CA LYS A 39 -24.20 4.50 -9.85
C LYS A 39 -24.98 3.20 -10.09
N LYS A 40 -25.50 3.00 -11.31
CA LYS A 40 -26.22 1.77 -11.69
C LYS A 40 -25.33 0.53 -11.55
N ARG A 41 -24.08 0.62 -12.03
CA ARG A 41 -23.11 -0.48 -11.95
C ARG A 41 -22.71 -0.78 -10.50
N PHE A 42 -22.45 0.25 -9.71
CA PHE A 42 -22.08 0.12 -8.31
C PHE A 42 -23.18 -0.53 -7.45
N GLN A 43 -24.44 -0.24 -7.73
CA GLN A 43 -25.59 -0.87 -7.05
C GLN A 43 -25.61 -2.40 -7.21
N GLU A 44 -25.09 -2.90 -8.33
CA GLU A 44 -24.99 -4.33 -8.65
C GLU A 44 -23.60 -4.91 -8.35
N ASN A 45 -22.80 -4.24 -7.51
CA ASN A 45 -21.44 -4.64 -7.15
C ASN A 45 -20.41 -4.64 -8.29
N LEU A 46 -20.72 -3.98 -9.41
CA LEU A 46 -19.80 -3.81 -10.54
C LEU A 46 -18.99 -2.53 -10.34
N ILE A 47 -17.81 -2.67 -9.75
CA ILE A 47 -16.96 -1.53 -9.34
C ILE A 47 -16.03 -1.01 -10.45
N TYR A 48 -15.86 -1.79 -11.53
CA TYR A 48 -14.97 -1.48 -12.63
C TYR A 48 -15.74 -1.08 -13.88
N THR A 49 -15.27 -0.05 -14.58
CA THR A 49 -15.83 0.39 -15.88
C THR A 49 -14.69 0.91 -16.76
N TYR A 50 -14.70 0.60 -18.06
CA TYR A 50 -13.68 1.07 -19.00
C TYR A 50 -13.97 2.48 -19.55
N ILE A 51 -12.90 3.15 -19.95
CA ILE A 51 -12.88 4.28 -20.87
C ILE A 51 -11.81 3.95 -21.92
N GLY A 52 -12.16 3.16 -22.93
CA GLY A 52 -11.18 2.54 -23.82
C GLY A 52 -10.11 1.76 -23.02
N PRO A 53 -8.80 2.06 -23.17
CA PRO A 53 -7.74 1.34 -22.44
C PRO A 53 -7.64 1.72 -20.95
N VAL A 54 -8.36 2.76 -20.50
CA VAL A 54 -8.35 3.22 -19.10
C VAL A 54 -9.42 2.49 -18.30
N ILE A 55 -9.16 2.21 -17.02
CA ILE A 55 -10.15 1.63 -16.11
C ILE A 55 -10.50 2.61 -14.98
N VAL A 56 -11.79 2.77 -14.72
CA VAL A 56 -12.35 3.47 -13.57
C VAL A 56 -12.69 2.44 -12.50
N SER A 57 -12.20 2.64 -11.28
CA SER A 57 -12.45 1.79 -10.11
C SER A 57 -13.16 2.59 -9.02
N VAL A 58 -14.31 2.12 -8.56
CA VAL A 58 -15.08 2.74 -7.46
C VAL A 58 -14.95 1.89 -6.20
N ASN A 59 -14.38 2.45 -5.13
CA ASN A 59 -14.15 1.69 -3.89
C ASN A 59 -15.47 1.23 -3.24
N PRO A 60 -15.70 -0.10 -3.09
CA PRO A 60 -16.93 -0.62 -2.49
C PRO A 60 -16.97 -0.53 -0.96
N TYR A 61 -15.85 -0.24 -0.28
CA TYR A 61 -15.72 -0.29 1.19
C TYR A 61 -16.18 -1.62 1.83
N ARG A 62 -16.23 -2.70 1.04
CA ARG A 62 -16.55 -4.06 1.45
C ARG A 62 -15.86 -5.06 0.53
N ASP A 63 -15.69 -6.28 1.00
CA ASP A 63 -15.21 -7.37 0.15
C ASP A 63 -16.33 -7.86 -0.77
N LEU A 64 -16.01 -8.05 -2.05
CA LEU A 64 -16.92 -8.52 -3.10
C LEU A 64 -16.47 -9.88 -3.68
N ASN A 65 -15.43 -10.51 -3.12
CA ASN A 65 -14.88 -11.80 -3.58
C ASN A 65 -14.48 -11.83 -5.07
N LEU A 66 -14.04 -10.69 -5.62
CA LEU A 66 -13.69 -10.53 -7.04
C LEU A 66 -12.26 -10.96 -7.39
N TYR A 67 -11.42 -11.28 -6.39
CA TYR A 67 -9.97 -11.41 -6.57
C TYR A 67 -9.43 -12.82 -6.25
N ASN A 68 -10.25 -13.84 -6.49
CA ASN A 68 -9.88 -15.24 -6.25
C ASN A 68 -9.05 -15.81 -7.42
N SER A 69 -8.42 -16.96 -7.18
CA SER A 69 -7.57 -17.62 -8.18
C SER A 69 -8.32 -18.06 -9.44
N ASP A 70 -9.61 -18.40 -9.32
CA ASP A 70 -10.43 -18.76 -10.49
C ASP A 70 -10.61 -17.56 -11.44
N VAL A 71 -10.82 -16.36 -10.89
CA VAL A 71 -10.93 -15.12 -11.68
C VAL A 71 -9.59 -14.77 -12.33
N ILE A 72 -8.47 -14.99 -11.63
CA ILE A 72 -7.13 -14.80 -12.24
C ILE A 72 -6.98 -15.68 -13.49
N GLU A 73 -7.31 -16.97 -13.38
CA GLU A 73 -7.18 -17.89 -14.52
C GLU A 73 -8.17 -17.55 -15.66
N GLN A 74 -9.34 -17.01 -15.34
CA GLN A 74 -10.30 -16.55 -16.35
C GLN A 74 -9.76 -15.39 -17.19
N TYR A 75 -9.06 -14.45 -16.59
CA TYR A 75 -8.54 -13.26 -17.28
C TYR A 75 -7.19 -13.48 -17.97
N LYS A 76 -6.61 -14.67 -17.82
CA LYS A 76 -5.28 -15.01 -18.32
C LYS A 76 -5.27 -15.33 -19.80
N ASN A 77 -4.39 -14.65 -20.53
CA ASN A 77 -4.26 -14.78 -21.99
C ASN A 77 -5.57 -14.50 -22.75
N VAL A 78 -6.41 -13.62 -22.20
CA VAL A 78 -7.68 -13.23 -22.83
C VAL A 78 -7.51 -11.86 -23.47
N ASN A 79 -8.08 -11.68 -24.67
CA ASN A 79 -8.01 -10.39 -25.33
C ASN A 79 -8.76 -9.32 -24.52
N PHE A 80 -8.24 -8.11 -24.58
CA PHE A 80 -8.88 -6.97 -23.95
C PHE A 80 -10.30 -6.80 -24.54
N TYR A 81 -11.30 -6.53 -23.68
CA TYR A 81 -12.75 -6.47 -23.99
C TYR A 81 -13.52 -7.79 -24.20
N GLU A 82 -12.86 -8.95 -24.25
CA GLU A 82 -13.59 -10.24 -24.31
C GLU A 82 -14.31 -10.58 -23.00
N LEU A 83 -13.86 -10.02 -21.89
CA LEU A 83 -14.45 -10.19 -20.56
C LEU A 83 -14.90 -8.84 -19.97
N PRO A 84 -15.79 -8.86 -18.95
CA PRO A 84 -16.22 -7.65 -18.28
C PRO A 84 -15.06 -6.81 -17.71
N PRO A 85 -15.26 -5.51 -17.47
CA PRO A 85 -14.23 -4.65 -16.92
C PRO A 85 -13.65 -5.17 -15.61
N HIS A 86 -12.33 -5.34 -15.57
CA HIS A 86 -11.63 -5.82 -14.37
C HIS A 86 -10.17 -5.39 -14.36
N ILE A 87 -9.60 -5.19 -13.16
CA ILE A 87 -8.20 -4.79 -13.00
C ILE A 87 -7.23 -5.86 -13.52
N PHE A 88 -7.60 -7.14 -13.49
CA PHE A 88 -6.80 -8.24 -14.04
C PHE A 88 -6.70 -8.20 -15.57
N ALA A 89 -7.70 -7.65 -16.27
CA ALA A 89 -7.59 -7.45 -17.72
C ALA A 89 -6.50 -6.44 -18.06
N ILE A 90 -6.35 -5.37 -17.26
CA ILE A 90 -5.28 -4.38 -17.42
C ILE A 90 -3.93 -5.02 -17.13
N ALA A 91 -3.85 -5.84 -16.07
CA ALA A 91 -2.63 -6.56 -15.71
C ALA A 91 -2.19 -7.56 -16.80
N ASP A 92 -3.13 -8.36 -17.33
CA ASP A 92 -2.88 -9.32 -18.40
C ASP A 92 -2.42 -8.63 -19.68
N ASN A 93 -3.13 -7.56 -20.06
CA ASN A 93 -2.80 -6.79 -21.25
C ASN A 93 -1.38 -6.20 -21.15
N ALA A 94 -1.04 -5.56 -20.03
CA ALA A 94 0.31 -5.06 -19.79
C ALA A 94 1.36 -6.19 -19.81
N PHE A 95 1.08 -7.31 -19.15
CA PHE A 95 2.00 -8.45 -19.11
C PHE A 95 2.23 -9.08 -20.50
N ARG A 96 1.18 -9.22 -21.31
CA ARG A 96 1.28 -9.73 -22.69
C ARG A 96 2.06 -8.77 -23.57
N PHE A 97 1.74 -7.48 -23.55
CA PHE A 97 2.50 -6.47 -24.31
C PHE A 97 3.98 -6.44 -23.92
N MET A 98 4.29 -6.53 -22.63
CA MET A 98 5.68 -6.62 -22.15
C MET A 98 6.42 -7.82 -22.77
N ARG A 99 5.75 -8.98 -22.90
CA ARG A 99 6.34 -10.21 -23.43
C ARG A 99 6.40 -10.26 -24.96
N GLU A 100 5.37 -9.79 -25.63
CA GLU A 100 5.23 -9.84 -27.09
C GLU A 100 6.08 -8.75 -27.76
N GLU A 101 6.08 -7.53 -27.20
CA GLU A 101 6.78 -6.37 -27.76
C GLU A 101 8.17 -6.16 -27.17
N CYS A 102 8.53 -6.90 -26.10
CA CYS A 102 9.77 -6.71 -25.35
C CYS A 102 10.00 -5.24 -24.93
N LYS A 103 8.92 -4.57 -24.50
CA LYS A 103 8.94 -3.16 -24.06
C LYS A 103 8.41 -3.03 -22.63
N ASP A 104 9.08 -2.20 -21.84
CA ASP A 104 8.68 -1.88 -20.48
C ASP A 104 7.26 -1.30 -20.44
N GLN A 105 6.47 -1.73 -19.46
CA GLN A 105 5.09 -1.29 -19.28
C GLN A 105 4.93 -0.60 -17.93
N CYS A 106 4.07 0.43 -17.88
CA CYS A 106 3.79 1.17 -16.66
C CYS A 106 2.28 1.28 -16.45
N ILE A 107 1.81 0.88 -15.27
CA ILE A 107 0.42 1.05 -14.85
C ILE A 107 0.35 2.18 -13.82
N LEU A 108 -0.23 3.32 -14.23
CA LEU A 108 -0.42 4.48 -13.36
C LEU A 108 -1.78 4.41 -12.64
N ILE A 109 -1.77 4.42 -11.31
CA ILE A 109 -2.99 4.43 -10.48
C ILE A 109 -3.13 5.80 -9.80
N SER A 110 -4.15 6.56 -10.17
CA SER A 110 -4.46 7.87 -9.58
C SER A 110 -5.75 7.84 -8.76
N GLY A 111 -5.90 8.83 -7.86
CA GLY A 111 -7.10 9.00 -7.05
C GLY A 111 -6.84 9.66 -5.69
N GLU A 112 -7.91 10.16 -5.06
CA GLU A 112 -7.85 10.78 -3.74
C GLU A 112 -7.44 9.81 -2.62
N SER A 113 -7.14 10.31 -1.43
CA SER A 113 -6.89 9.44 -0.27
C SER A 113 -8.12 8.59 0.05
N GLY A 114 -7.93 7.29 0.26
CA GLY A 114 -9.04 6.33 0.49
C GLY A 114 -9.70 5.78 -0.78
N SER A 115 -9.28 6.20 -1.99
CA SER A 115 -9.89 5.73 -3.25
C SER A 115 -9.62 4.26 -3.62
N GLY A 116 -8.70 3.59 -2.91
CA GLY A 116 -8.34 2.19 -3.18
C GLY A 116 -7.06 1.97 -4.01
N LYS A 117 -6.21 2.99 -4.17
CA LYS A 117 -4.94 2.86 -4.93
C LYS A 117 -4.04 1.71 -4.45
N THR A 118 -3.82 1.63 -3.14
CA THR A 118 -2.97 0.61 -2.52
C THR A 118 -3.51 -0.80 -2.76
N GLU A 119 -4.83 -0.98 -2.60
CA GLU A 119 -5.48 -2.28 -2.83
C GLU A 119 -5.44 -2.66 -4.31
N ALA A 120 -5.73 -1.74 -5.22
CA ALA A 120 -5.58 -1.97 -6.66
C ALA A 120 -4.16 -2.42 -7.03
N SER A 121 -3.14 -1.78 -6.46
CA SER A 121 -1.74 -2.15 -6.67
C SER A 121 -1.41 -3.55 -6.15
N LYS A 122 -1.90 -3.93 -4.96
CA LYS A 122 -1.78 -5.29 -4.42
C LYS A 122 -2.42 -6.33 -5.35
N LYS A 123 -3.59 -6.02 -5.93
CA LYS A 123 -4.28 -6.94 -6.87
C LYS A 123 -3.53 -7.09 -8.20
N LEU A 124 -2.96 -6.02 -8.74
CA LEU A 124 -2.10 -6.11 -9.93
C LEU A 124 -0.90 -7.03 -9.68
N LEU A 125 -0.19 -6.85 -8.56
CA LEU A 125 0.93 -7.71 -8.19
C LEU A 125 0.51 -9.17 -7.99
N GLN A 126 -0.63 -9.40 -7.34
CA GLN A 126 -1.20 -10.74 -7.16
C GLN A 126 -1.41 -11.44 -8.51
N TYR A 127 -1.94 -10.71 -9.49
CA TYR A 127 -2.13 -11.22 -10.85
C TYR A 127 -0.80 -11.51 -11.55
N LEU A 128 0.11 -10.52 -11.59
CA LEU A 128 1.41 -10.68 -12.27
C LEU A 128 2.21 -11.85 -11.71
N ALA A 129 2.17 -12.05 -10.40
CA ALA A 129 2.83 -13.18 -9.76
C ALA A 129 2.24 -14.53 -10.20
N ALA A 130 0.92 -14.64 -10.33
CA ALA A 130 0.26 -15.83 -10.84
C ALA A 130 0.42 -16.01 -12.35
N ALA A 131 0.51 -14.94 -13.13
CA ALA A 131 0.77 -15.03 -14.57
C ALA A 131 2.22 -15.47 -14.87
N SER A 132 3.15 -15.20 -13.95
CA SER A 132 4.59 -15.39 -14.11
C SER A 132 5.12 -16.78 -13.68
N HIS A 133 4.27 -17.82 -13.60
CA HIS A 133 4.51 -19.19 -13.07
C HIS A 133 5.68 -20.02 -13.72
N HIS A 134 6.85 -19.44 -13.97
CA HIS A 134 7.99 -20.09 -14.63
C HIS A 134 9.34 -20.01 -13.90
N ALA A 135 9.40 -19.59 -12.63
CA ALA A 135 10.57 -19.93 -11.81
C ALA A 135 10.26 -19.98 -10.29
N PRO A 136 10.79 -20.98 -9.55
CA PRO A 136 10.72 -21.03 -8.08
C PRO A 136 11.39 -19.80 -7.41
N SER A 137 12.23 -19.05 -8.12
CA SER A 137 12.75 -17.76 -7.66
C SER A 137 11.68 -16.65 -7.60
N VAL A 138 10.62 -16.72 -8.41
CA VAL A 138 9.57 -15.70 -8.48
C VAL A 138 8.64 -15.78 -7.26
N GLU A 139 8.38 -16.98 -6.73
CA GLU A 139 7.58 -17.15 -5.51
C GLU A 139 8.25 -16.52 -4.30
N ASN A 140 9.57 -16.69 -4.15
CA ASN A 140 10.34 -16.02 -3.11
C ASN A 140 10.33 -14.49 -3.24
N VAL A 141 10.42 -13.96 -4.47
CA VAL A 141 10.35 -12.50 -4.71
C VAL A 141 8.95 -11.96 -4.46
N LYS A 142 7.90 -12.69 -4.85
CA LYS A 142 6.49 -12.35 -4.58
C LYS A 142 6.24 -12.26 -3.09
N ASP A 143 6.61 -13.29 -2.33
CA ASP A 143 6.39 -13.33 -0.90
C ASP A 143 7.16 -12.20 -0.21
N LYS A 144 8.42 -11.96 -0.59
CA LYS A 144 9.18 -10.80 -0.09
C LYS A 144 8.55 -9.45 -0.44
N LEU A 145 8.07 -9.26 -1.67
CA LEU A 145 7.40 -8.02 -2.09
C LEU A 145 6.07 -7.82 -1.36
N LEU A 146 5.27 -8.87 -1.19
CA LEU A 146 4.01 -8.80 -0.46
C LEU A 146 4.23 -8.56 1.04
N LEU A 147 5.25 -9.22 1.62
CA LEU A 147 5.64 -9.08 3.03
C LEU A 147 6.37 -7.77 3.32
N SER A 148 6.95 -7.11 2.32
CA SER A 148 7.48 -5.74 2.47
C SER A 148 6.38 -4.69 2.71
N ASN A 149 5.12 -4.98 2.35
CA ASN A 149 4.03 -4.02 2.51
C ASN A 149 3.77 -3.66 3.98
N PRO A 150 3.64 -4.60 4.93
CA PRO A 150 3.60 -4.28 6.36
C PRO A 150 4.67 -3.28 6.81
N ILE A 151 5.91 -3.46 6.38
CA ILE A 151 7.02 -2.56 6.72
C ILE A 151 6.78 -1.19 6.08
N LEU A 152 6.50 -1.13 4.78
CA LEU A 152 6.26 0.14 4.09
C LEU A 152 5.03 0.89 4.62
N GLU A 153 3.97 0.18 5.00
CA GLU A 153 2.77 0.76 5.61
C GLU A 153 3.07 1.27 7.03
N ALA A 154 3.84 0.54 7.83
CA ALA A 154 4.24 0.99 9.16
C ALA A 154 5.06 2.29 9.13
N PHE A 155 6.05 2.37 8.23
CA PHE A 155 6.96 3.51 8.13
C PHE A 155 6.43 4.66 7.27
N GLY A 156 5.48 4.39 6.37
CA GLY A 156 5.05 5.34 5.35
C GLY A 156 3.57 5.71 5.38
N ASN A 157 2.73 5.00 6.15
CA ASN A 157 1.34 5.35 6.33
C ASN A 157 1.07 5.99 7.69
N ALA A 158 0.05 6.83 7.72
CA ALA A 158 -0.40 7.50 8.92
C ALA A 158 -1.92 7.71 8.89
N LYS A 159 -2.50 7.92 10.08
CA LYS A 159 -3.89 8.33 10.22
C LYS A 159 -4.04 9.79 9.78
N THR A 160 -5.00 10.03 8.91
CA THR A 160 -5.47 11.37 8.52
C THR A 160 -6.95 11.52 8.85
N ASN A 161 -7.47 12.74 8.75
CA ASN A 161 -8.91 12.98 8.93
C ASN A 161 -9.81 12.29 7.88
N ARG A 162 -9.23 11.80 6.76
CA ARG A 162 -9.97 11.14 5.67
C ARG A 162 -9.80 9.62 5.62
N ASN A 163 -8.65 9.12 6.08
CA ASN A 163 -8.29 7.71 6.00
C ASN A 163 -7.37 7.36 7.16
N ASP A 164 -7.71 6.29 7.89
CA ASP A 164 -6.95 5.79 9.04
C ASP A 164 -5.61 5.15 8.65
N ASN A 165 -5.46 4.67 7.40
CA ASN A 165 -4.23 4.09 6.85
C ASN A 165 -3.83 4.81 5.54
N SER A 166 -3.59 6.13 5.62
CA SER A 166 -3.24 6.94 4.44
C SER A 166 -1.77 6.79 4.12
N SER A 167 -1.44 6.29 2.92
CA SER A 167 -0.06 6.35 2.40
C SER A 167 0.39 7.80 2.23
N ARG A 168 1.56 8.12 2.80
CA ARG A 168 2.19 9.44 2.77
C ARG A 168 3.48 9.44 1.94
N PHE A 169 3.58 8.47 1.04
CA PHE A 169 4.62 8.35 0.02
C PHE A 169 3.96 7.83 -1.26
N GLY A 170 4.50 8.23 -2.42
CA GLY A 170 4.24 7.59 -3.70
C GLY A 170 5.04 6.30 -3.79
N LYS A 171 4.40 5.22 -4.25
CA LYS A 171 5.05 3.92 -4.46
C LYS A 171 5.09 3.64 -5.95
N TYR A 172 6.28 3.57 -6.52
CA TYR A 172 6.51 2.98 -7.84
C TYR A 172 7.09 1.59 -7.63
N MET A 173 6.59 0.62 -8.37
CA MET A 173 7.09 -0.75 -8.33
C MET A 173 7.45 -1.12 -9.75
N ASP A 174 8.75 -1.24 -9.99
CA ASP A 174 9.29 -1.90 -11.15
C ASP A 174 9.29 -3.41 -10.87
N GLY A 175 8.98 -4.23 -11.86
CA GLY A 175 8.83 -5.66 -11.66
C GLY A 175 8.90 -6.43 -12.96
N ALA A 176 10.01 -7.15 -13.13
CA ALA A 176 10.07 -8.30 -14.01
C ALA A 176 9.83 -9.58 -13.19
N PRO A 177 9.44 -10.71 -13.81
CA PRO A 177 9.31 -12.00 -13.10
C PRO A 177 10.58 -12.39 -12.31
N LEU A 178 11.75 -11.93 -12.73
CA LEU A 178 13.05 -12.27 -12.15
C LEU A 178 13.47 -11.36 -10.98
N GLY A 179 12.75 -10.28 -10.70
CA GLY A 179 13.07 -9.31 -9.65
C GLY A 179 12.21 -8.05 -9.73
N GLY A 180 11.98 -7.40 -8.59
CA GLY A 180 11.23 -6.14 -8.53
C GLY A 180 11.96 -5.07 -7.72
N HIS A 181 11.87 -3.83 -8.17
CA HIS A 181 12.45 -2.67 -7.49
C HIS A 181 11.32 -1.74 -7.04
N ILE A 182 11.21 -1.50 -5.73
CA ILE A 182 10.27 -0.51 -5.19
C ILE A 182 10.99 0.84 -5.11
N LEU A 183 10.57 1.81 -5.91
CA LEU A 183 11.00 3.20 -5.78
C LEU A 183 9.95 3.96 -4.97
N ASN A 184 10.35 4.40 -3.77
CA ASN A 184 9.51 5.27 -2.94
C ASN A 184 9.79 6.72 -3.30
N TYR A 185 8.75 7.48 -3.64
CA TYR A 185 8.83 8.90 -3.98
C TYR A 185 8.10 9.74 -2.94
N LEU A 186 8.70 10.88 -2.56
CA LEU A 186 8.04 11.95 -1.80
C LEU A 186 7.41 11.49 -0.47
N LEU A 187 8.17 10.80 0.38
CA LEU A 187 7.75 10.61 1.77
C LEU A 187 7.50 11.97 2.43
N GLU A 188 6.35 12.14 3.05
CA GLU A 188 5.96 13.36 3.79
C GLU A 188 6.79 13.51 5.08
N LYS A 189 8.08 13.88 4.94
CA LYS A 189 9.03 14.00 6.07
C LYS A 189 8.56 14.99 7.13
N SER A 190 7.81 16.04 6.75
CA SER A 190 7.25 17.03 7.67
C SER A 190 6.32 16.41 8.72
N ARG A 191 5.69 15.27 8.42
CA ARG A 191 4.80 14.56 9.34
C ARG A 191 5.50 14.09 10.61
N VAL A 192 6.81 13.81 10.55
CA VAL A 192 7.57 13.39 11.73
C VAL A 192 7.55 14.45 12.81
N VAL A 193 7.66 15.73 12.43
CA VAL A 193 7.78 16.85 13.36
C VAL A 193 6.46 17.55 13.65
N HIS A 194 5.47 17.41 12.76
CA HIS A 194 4.18 18.09 12.89
C HIS A 194 3.01 17.27 12.34
N GLN A 195 1.88 17.29 13.05
CA GLN A 195 0.62 16.69 12.59
C GLN A 195 -0.55 17.64 12.84
N ASN A 196 -1.51 17.64 11.91
CA ASN A 196 -2.76 18.37 12.09
C ASN A 196 -3.61 17.75 13.21
N HIS A 197 -4.48 18.56 13.82
CA HIS A 197 -5.43 18.07 14.81
C HIS A 197 -6.31 16.92 14.24
N GLY A 198 -6.40 15.82 14.97
CA GLY A 198 -7.12 14.60 14.58
C GLY A 198 -6.26 13.57 13.83
N GLU A 199 -5.03 13.93 13.44
CA GLU A 199 -4.11 13.04 12.71
C GLU A 199 -3.09 12.36 13.64
N ARG A 200 -2.44 11.32 13.13
CA ARG A 200 -1.30 10.67 13.80
C ARG A 200 0.00 10.92 13.05
N ASN A 201 1.11 10.68 13.74
CA ASN A 201 2.39 10.42 13.12
C ASN A 201 2.37 9.04 12.41
N PHE A 202 3.50 8.62 11.82
CA PHE A 202 3.62 7.30 11.19
C PHE A 202 3.29 6.15 12.16
N HIS A 203 2.68 5.09 11.63
CA HIS A 203 2.18 3.98 12.44
C HIS A 203 3.28 3.30 13.27
N ILE A 204 4.48 3.17 12.72
CA ILE A 204 5.61 2.50 13.36
C ILE A 204 5.92 3.04 14.77
N PHE A 205 5.75 4.34 15.01
CA PHE A 205 6.01 4.92 16.34
C PHE A 205 5.03 4.38 17.38
N TYR A 206 3.74 4.32 17.05
CA TYR A 206 2.71 3.82 17.94
C TYR A 206 2.79 2.30 18.09
N GLN A 207 3.10 1.60 17.01
CA GLN A 207 3.33 0.16 16.98
C GLN A 207 4.50 -0.24 17.87
N LEU A 208 5.64 0.46 17.78
CA LEU A 208 6.79 0.21 18.63
C LEU A 208 6.46 0.39 20.12
N LEU A 209 5.83 1.52 20.50
CA LEU A 209 5.49 1.79 21.90
C LEU A 209 4.46 0.81 22.48
N ALA A 210 3.53 0.34 21.66
CA ALA A 210 2.51 -0.61 22.06
C ALA A 210 3.04 -2.06 22.11
N GLY A 211 3.78 -2.48 21.08
CA GLY A 211 4.15 -3.87 20.83
C GLY A 211 5.52 -4.31 21.32
N ALA A 212 6.47 -3.41 21.58
CA ALA A 212 7.76 -3.79 22.14
C ALA A 212 7.61 -4.39 23.54
N ASP A 213 8.47 -5.33 23.90
CA ASP A 213 8.51 -5.89 25.25
C ASP A 213 9.12 -4.89 26.24
N ASN A 214 8.98 -5.15 27.55
CA ASN A 214 9.47 -4.21 28.56
C ASN A 214 11.00 -4.06 28.52
N LYS A 215 11.71 -5.13 28.15
CA LYS A 215 13.16 -5.12 28.06
C LYS A 215 13.64 -4.21 26.93
N MET A 216 13.08 -4.35 25.73
CA MET A 216 13.37 -3.50 24.58
C MET A 216 13.03 -2.04 24.85
N LEU A 217 11.92 -1.76 25.53
CA LEU A 217 11.58 -0.40 25.92
C LEU A 217 12.55 0.18 26.96
N GLU A 218 13.03 -0.62 27.91
CA GLU A 218 14.06 -0.21 28.87
C GLU A 218 15.41 0.06 28.17
N ASP A 219 15.83 -0.85 27.29
CA ASP A 219 17.07 -0.73 26.51
C ASP A 219 17.04 0.51 25.59
N LEU A 220 15.88 0.83 25.02
CA LEU A 220 15.65 2.03 24.21
C LEU A 220 15.26 3.26 25.03
N GLU A 221 15.11 3.17 26.34
CA GLU A 221 14.64 4.26 27.21
C GLU A 221 13.30 4.89 26.78
N LEU A 222 12.41 4.07 26.21
CA LEU A 222 11.08 4.45 25.76
C LEU A 222 10.03 4.15 26.84
N ARG A 223 9.12 5.10 27.04
CA ARG A 223 7.84 4.92 27.75
C ARG A 223 6.76 4.47 26.79
N ARG A 224 5.92 3.51 27.20
CA ARG A 224 4.77 3.02 26.40
C ARG A 224 3.76 4.10 26.03
N ASP A 225 3.57 5.11 26.89
CA ASP A 225 2.57 6.15 26.65
C ASP A 225 3.03 7.13 25.54
N PRO A 226 2.33 7.19 24.38
CA PRO A 226 2.68 8.11 23.31
C PRO A 226 2.56 9.58 23.73
N SER A 227 1.76 9.90 24.75
CA SER A 227 1.59 11.28 25.23
C SER A 227 2.87 11.87 25.83
N ALA A 228 3.80 11.00 26.26
CA ALA A 228 5.11 11.39 26.77
C ALA A 228 6.04 12.01 25.70
N TYR A 229 5.69 11.89 24.42
CA TYR A 229 6.50 12.38 23.31
C TYR A 229 5.78 13.51 22.59
N PHE A 230 6.47 14.65 22.46
CA PHE A 230 5.95 15.83 21.79
C PHE A 230 5.48 15.51 20.35
N TYR A 231 6.29 14.78 19.58
CA TYR A 231 5.98 14.44 18.18
C TYR A 231 4.88 13.39 17.98
N LEU A 232 4.39 12.76 19.04
CA LEU A 232 3.28 11.80 18.97
C LEU A 232 1.99 12.35 19.57
N SER A 233 2.06 13.48 20.30
CA SER A 233 0.95 14.09 21.03
C SER A 233 0.33 15.31 20.34
N GLN A 234 1.03 15.97 19.41
CA GLN A 234 0.54 17.18 18.72
C GLN A 234 -0.81 17.00 18.02
N GLY A 235 -1.00 15.88 17.32
CA GLY A 235 -2.26 15.58 16.62
C GLY A 235 -3.45 15.28 17.55
N SER A 236 -3.24 15.19 18.87
CA SER A 236 -4.27 14.86 19.87
C SER A 236 -5.04 13.57 19.58
N CYS A 237 -4.40 12.62 18.89
CA CYS A 237 -4.96 11.31 18.54
C CYS A 237 -3.89 10.23 18.76
N SER A 238 -4.00 9.43 19.82
CA SER A 238 -3.02 8.35 20.11
C SER A 238 -3.49 6.97 19.65
N LYS A 239 -4.81 6.71 19.61
CA LYS A 239 -5.38 5.39 19.31
C LYS A 239 -6.24 5.38 18.04
N LEU A 240 -6.20 4.26 17.33
CA LEU A 240 -7.17 3.92 16.29
C LEU A 240 -8.29 3.07 16.87
N ARG A 241 -9.52 3.21 16.36
CA ARG A 241 -10.68 2.50 16.90
C ARG A 241 -10.69 1.00 16.56
N ASN A 242 -10.10 0.62 15.43
CA ASN A 242 -10.23 -0.73 14.86
C ASN A 242 -8.88 -1.39 14.54
N ILE A 243 -7.76 -0.81 14.99
CA ILE A 243 -6.41 -1.32 14.70
C ILE A 243 -5.67 -1.41 16.03
N ASP A 244 -5.18 -2.61 16.35
CA ASP A 244 -4.29 -2.84 17.48
C ASP A 244 -2.83 -2.63 17.04
N ASP A 245 -2.21 -1.55 17.53
CA ASP A 245 -0.84 -1.20 17.18
C ASP A 245 0.18 -2.27 17.68
N ALA A 246 -0.11 -3.02 18.76
CA ALA A 246 0.77 -4.09 19.24
C ALA A 246 0.75 -5.32 18.31
N ASP A 247 -0.43 -5.73 17.86
CA ASP A 247 -0.55 -6.82 16.87
C ASP A 247 0.13 -6.43 15.56
N GLN A 248 -0.05 -5.19 15.10
CA GLN A 248 0.62 -4.71 13.89
C GLN A 248 2.15 -4.67 14.04
N PHE A 249 2.68 -4.36 15.22
CA PHE A 249 4.12 -4.44 15.47
C PHE A 249 4.65 -5.87 15.28
N SER A 250 3.92 -6.88 15.80
CA SER A 250 4.30 -8.29 15.57
C SER A 250 4.30 -8.67 14.09
N VAL A 251 3.38 -8.11 13.29
CA VAL A 251 3.35 -8.33 11.83
C VAL A 251 4.57 -7.69 11.16
N VAL A 252 4.97 -6.47 11.58
CA VAL A 252 6.15 -5.78 11.05
C VAL A 252 7.44 -6.53 11.42
N ASP A 253 7.57 -6.96 12.67
CA ASP A 253 8.72 -7.73 13.15
C ASP A 253 8.91 -9.04 12.38
N LYS A 254 7.81 -9.80 12.20
CA LYS A 254 7.82 -10.99 11.34
C LYS A 254 8.18 -10.67 9.89
N ALA A 255 7.66 -9.57 9.36
CA ALA A 255 7.97 -9.14 8.00
C ALA A 255 9.45 -8.80 7.83
N MET A 256 10.06 -8.06 8.77
CA MET A 256 11.49 -7.71 8.75
C MET A 256 12.36 -8.97 8.70
N ASN A 257 12.05 -9.97 9.54
CA ASN A 257 12.74 -11.25 9.57
C ASN A 257 12.64 -12.03 8.25
N ILE A 258 11.51 -11.95 7.54
CA ILE A 258 11.33 -12.66 6.26
C ILE A 258 11.94 -11.89 5.06
N THR A 259 12.07 -10.57 5.18
CA THR A 259 12.72 -9.72 4.16
C THR A 259 14.24 -9.65 4.29
N ASP A 260 14.85 -10.60 5.00
CA ASP A 260 16.29 -10.74 5.25
C ASP A 260 16.95 -9.55 5.98
N PHE A 261 16.22 -8.79 6.81
CA PHE A 261 16.86 -7.83 7.71
C PHE A 261 17.64 -8.57 8.79
N THR A 262 18.92 -8.26 8.93
CA THR A 262 19.75 -8.77 10.03
C THR A 262 19.29 -8.18 11.37
N GLU A 263 19.58 -8.88 12.48
CA GLU A 263 19.26 -8.36 13.82
C GLU A 263 19.93 -6.99 14.08
N GLU A 264 21.15 -6.79 13.58
CA GLU A 264 21.87 -5.51 13.67
C GLU A 264 21.15 -4.38 12.92
N GLU A 265 20.59 -4.66 11.72
CA GLU A 265 19.83 -3.68 10.96
C GLU A 265 18.49 -3.35 11.63
N GLN A 266 17.80 -4.35 12.18
CA GLN A 266 16.56 -4.13 12.93
C GLN A 266 16.83 -3.27 14.16
N GLU A 267 17.88 -3.57 14.93
CA GLU A 267 18.30 -2.75 16.07
C GLU A 267 18.66 -1.32 15.65
N GLY A 268 19.39 -1.16 14.54
CA GLY A 268 19.70 0.14 13.95
C GLY A 268 18.45 0.96 13.60
N VAL A 269 17.43 0.32 13.00
CA VAL A 269 16.15 0.96 12.70
C VAL A 269 15.41 1.40 13.98
N LEU A 270 15.39 0.54 15.01
CA LEU A 270 14.78 0.87 16.31
C LEU A 270 15.49 2.05 17.00
N LEU A 271 16.82 2.10 16.94
CA LEU A 271 17.62 3.20 17.47
C LEU A 271 17.35 4.52 16.72
N LEU A 272 17.14 4.48 15.41
CA LEU A 272 16.75 5.66 14.63
C LEU A 272 15.34 6.14 15.02
N LEU A 273 14.39 5.23 15.22
CA LEU A 273 13.03 5.58 15.69
C LEU A 273 13.04 6.18 17.10
N LEU A 274 13.85 5.61 18.00
CA LEU A 274 14.14 6.17 19.31
C LEU A 274 14.65 7.60 19.17
N GLN A 275 15.63 7.82 18.29
CA GLN A 275 16.15 9.15 18.03
C GLN A 275 15.06 10.09 17.55
N CYS A 276 14.20 9.72 16.61
CA CYS A 276 13.09 10.58 16.20
C CYS A 276 12.12 10.90 17.36
N CYS A 277 11.83 9.95 18.25
CA CYS A 277 10.96 10.17 19.42
C CYS A 277 11.62 11.06 20.50
N THR A 278 12.94 10.96 20.67
CA THR A 278 13.68 11.56 21.79
C THR A 278 14.59 12.73 21.42
N TRP A 279 14.85 13.00 20.14
CA TRP A 279 15.79 14.03 19.69
C TRP A 279 15.42 15.45 20.16
N VAL A 280 14.17 15.69 20.55
CA VAL A 280 13.80 16.97 21.21
C VAL A 280 13.81 16.88 22.74
N MET A 281 13.67 15.70 23.34
CA MET A 281 13.88 15.50 24.78
C MET A 281 15.37 15.67 25.15
N LEU A 282 16.30 15.29 24.26
CA LEU A 282 17.74 15.38 24.47
C LEU A 282 18.31 16.81 24.31
N ALA A 283 17.59 17.73 23.66
CA ALA A 283 17.96 19.15 23.67
C ALA A 283 17.93 19.77 25.09
N LEU A 284 17.41 19.04 26.09
CA LEU A 284 17.36 19.44 27.50
C LEU A 284 18.32 18.65 28.42
N SER A 285 19.00 17.60 27.94
CA SER A 285 19.85 16.73 28.78
C SER A 285 21.33 16.78 28.36
N LYS A 286 22.12 17.60 29.06
CA LYS A 286 23.56 17.89 28.80
C LYS A 286 24.52 16.69 28.87
N LYS A 287 24.08 15.44 29.06
CA LYS A 287 24.98 14.32 29.42
C LYS A 287 25.34 13.31 28.32
N ARG A 288 24.89 13.45 27.07
CA ARG A 288 25.15 12.44 26.02
C ARG A 288 25.86 12.95 24.76
N VAL A 289 26.87 13.80 24.94
CA VAL A 289 27.74 14.28 23.84
C VAL A 289 28.73 13.21 23.34
N LYS A 290 29.02 12.15 24.13
CA LYS A 290 30.01 11.12 23.75
C LYS A 290 29.50 10.09 22.72
N LEU A 291 28.20 9.81 22.67
CA LEU A 291 27.61 8.95 21.64
C LEU A 291 27.44 9.70 20.30
N LEU A 292 27.35 11.04 20.38
CA LEU A 292 27.18 11.97 19.25
C LEU A 292 28.36 11.93 18.26
N LEU A 293 29.59 11.73 18.75
CA LEU A 293 30.81 11.70 17.92
C LEU A 293 30.99 10.40 17.12
N CYS A 294 30.35 9.31 17.54
CA CYS A 294 30.47 8.03 16.82
C CYS A 294 29.50 7.94 15.63
N MET A 295 28.34 8.61 15.71
CA MET A 295 27.27 8.49 14.71
C MET A 295 27.25 9.60 13.65
N THR A 296 27.87 10.77 13.89
CA THR A 296 27.99 11.83 12.87
C THR A 296 28.75 11.40 11.62
N ASN A 297 29.59 10.37 11.70
CA ASN A 297 30.33 9.84 10.55
C ASN A 297 29.52 8.90 9.63
N LEU A 298 28.33 8.44 10.04
CA LEU A 298 27.50 7.56 9.21
C LEU A 298 26.41 8.29 8.41
N PHE A 299 26.04 9.52 8.78
CA PHE A 299 24.89 10.21 8.19
C PHE A 299 25.17 11.57 7.53
N ILE A 300 26.43 12.04 7.49
CA ILE A 300 26.80 13.24 6.73
C ILE A 300 28.10 13.01 5.96
N PRO A 301 28.00 12.51 4.73
CA PRO A 301 28.63 13.22 3.63
C PRO A 301 27.54 13.67 2.66
N PHE A 302 27.70 14.87 2.10
CA PHE A 302 26.75 15.56 1.20
C PHE A 302 25.67 16.41 1.89
N ALA A 303 26.12 17.30 2.77
CA ALA A 303 25.54 18.64 2.87
C ALA A 303 26.69 19.65 2.74
N ASN A 304 27.20 19.80 1.51
CA ASN A 304 27.85 21.00 0.98
C ASN A 304 28.12 20.76 -0.51
N TYR A 305 27.24 21.36 -1.32
CA TYR A 305 27.23 21.69 -2.75
C TYR A 305 25.93 21.24 -3.43
#